data_AF-A0A9X2NJE3-F1
#
_entry.id   AF-A0A9X2NJE3-F1
#
_cell.length_a   1.000
_cell.length_b   1.000
_cell.length_c   1.000
_cell.angle_alpha   90.00
_cell.angle_beta   90.00
_cell.angle_gamma   90.00
#
_symmetry.space_group_name_H-M   'P 1'
#
loop_
_entity.id
_entity.type
_entity.pdbx_description
1 polymer ?
#
loop_
_entity_poly.entity_id
_entity_poly.type
_entity_poly.pdbx_seq_one_letter_code
_entity_poly.pdbx_strand_id
1 'polypeptide(L)' 'MTVETHPADDITAEVSNWLTGEFAARLPAADIAEIVRSARTDLEGQIVPEAMGEMLHRLARFRVLRTLEHA' A
#
# COMPACT_ATOMS: atom_id res chain seq x y z
N MET A 1 -21.37 14.78 -13.33
CA MET A 1 -21.01 14.03 -12.11
C MET A 1 -19.58 13.59 -12.28
N THR A 2 -18.63 14.48 -11.97
CA THR A 2 -17.21 14.16 -12.01
C THR A 2 -16.93 13.38 -10.75
N VAL A 3 -16.69 12.08 -10.88
CA VAL A 3 -16.08 11.31 -9.81
C VAL A 3 -14.73 11.95 -9.57
N GLU A 4 -14.61 12.71 -8.49
CA GLU A 4 -13.34 13.16 -7.98
C GLU A 4 -12.59 11.87 -7.64
N THR A 5 -11.75 11.40 -8.56
CA THR A 5 -10.80 10.32 -8.31
C THR A 5 -10.00 10.81 -7.12
N HIS A 6 -10.32 10.27 -5.95
CA HIS A 6 -9.69 10.67 -4.71
C HIS A 6 -8.19 10.43 -4.90
N PRO A 7 -7.31 11.41 -4.64
CA PRO A 7 -5.87 11.24 -4.82
C PRO A 7 -5.33 10.01 -4.06
N ALA A 8 -6.03 9.58 -3.02
CA ALA A 8 -5.74 8.36 -2.27
C ALA A 8 -5.86 7.06 -3.08
N ASP A 9 -6.76 6.97 -4.06
CA ASP A 9 -6.93 5.77 -4.88
C ASP A 9 -5.78 5.62 -5.90
N ASP A 10 -5.37 6.75 -6.49
CA ASP A 10 -4.23 6.84 -7.41
C ASP A 10 -2.91 6.50 -6.71
N ILE A 11 -2.69 7.04 -5.50
CA ILE A 11 -1.53 6.74 -4.65
C ILE A 11 -1.51 5.26 -4.24
N THR A 12 -2.67 4.66 -3.96
CA THR A 12 -2.76 3.25 -3.59
C THR A 12 -2.36 2.34 -4.74
N ALA A 13 -2.78 2.66 -5.97
CA ALA A 13 -2.41 1.92 -7.16
C ALA A 13 -0.90 2.06 -7.48
N GLU A 14 -0.35 3.27 -7.37
CA GLU A 14 1.08 3.52 -7.55
C GLU A 14 1.94 2.74 -6.55
N VAL A 15 1.60 2.81 -5.26
CA VAL A 15 2.34 2.10 -4.21
C VAL A 15 2.20 0.59 -4.37
N SER A 16 1.01 0.10 -4.74
CA SER A 16 0.80 -1.33 -5.05
C SER A 16 1.67 -1.79 -6.21
N ASN A 17 1.77 -1.00 -7.28
CA ASN A 17 2.58 -1.32 -8.45
C ASN A 17 4.09 -1.30 -8.13
N TRP A 18 4.55 -0.32 -7.33
CA TRP A 18 5.94 -0.25 -6.88
C TRP A 18 6.32 -1.43 -5.99
N LEU A 19 5.50 -1.76 -4.98
CA LEU A 19 5.74 -2.93 -4.14
C LEU A 19 5.64 -4.23 -4.93
N THR A 20 4.72 -4.33 -5.90
CA THR A 20 4.65 -5.49 -6.78
C THR A 20 5.94 -5.64 -7.58
N GLY A 21 6.53 -4.56 -8.09
CA GLY A 21 7.83 -4.61 -8.77
C GLY A 21 8.98 -5.07 -7.86
N GLU A 22 9.08 -4.49 -6.66
CA GLU A 22 10.15 -4.79 -5.69
C GLU A 22 10.03 -6.22 -5.09
N PHE A 23 8.79 -6.67 -4.85
CA PHE A 23 8.52 -7.92 -4.14
C PHE A 23 7.91 -9.03 -5.01
N ALA A 24 7.74 -8.84 -6.33
CA ALA A 24 7.26 -9.88 -7.24
C ALA A 24 8.08 -11.17 -7.18
N ALA A 25 9.37 -11.07 -6.84
CA ALA A 25 10.26 -12.23 -6.69
C ALA A 25 10.01 -13.04 -5.41
N ARG A 26 9.22 -12.51 -4.46
CA ARG A 26 9.06 -13.04 -3.10
C ARG A 26 7.61 -13.24 -2.68
N LEU A 27 6.70 -12.40 -3.18
CA LEU A 27 5.28 -12.42 -2.87
C LEU A 27 4.45 -12.26 -4.16
N PRO A 28 3.33 -12.98 -4.28
CA PRO A 28 2.41 -12.79 -5.39
C PRO A 28 1.76 -11.39 -5.31
N ALA A 29 1.49 -10.80 -6.47
CA ALA A 29 0.87 -9.47 -6.58
C ALA A 29 -0.49 -9.39 -5.85
N ALA A 30 -1.21 -10.51 -5.74
CA ALA A 30 -2.47 -10.59 -5.00
C ALA A 30 -2.28 -10.34 -3.48
N ASP A 31 -1.28 -10.98 -2.86
CA ASP A 31 -0.94 -10.73 -1.45
C ASP A 31 -0.50 -9.28 -1.23
N ILE A 32 0.31 -8.73 -2.14
CA ILE A 32 0.79 -7.35 -2.06
C ILE A 32 -0.39 -6.38 -2.12
N ALA A 33 -1.32 -6.58 -3.05
CA ALA A 33 -2.52 -5.76 -3.18
C ALA A 33 -3.42 -5.84 -1.93
N GLU A 34 -3.54 -7.02 -1.32
CA GLU A 34 -4.32 -7.21 -0.10
C GLU A 34 -3.67 -6.52 1.11
N ILE A 35 -2.35 -6.62 1.25
CA ILE A 35 -1.57 -5.92 2.28
C ILE A 35 -1.71 -4.41 2.13
N VAL A 36 -1.63 -3.87 0.91
CA VAL A 36 -1.75 -2.44 0.63
C VAL A 36 -3.18 -1.94 0.89
N ARG A 37 -4.21 -2.70 0.48
CA ARG A 37 -5.61 -2.34 0.79
C ARG A 37 -5.87 -2.37 2.29
N SER A 38 -5.38 -3.39 3.00
CA SER A 38 -5.48 -3.48 4.46
C SER A 38 -4.78 -2.32 5.15
N ALA A 39 -3.57 -1.96 4.70
CA ALA A 39 -2.84 -0.80 5.20
C ALA A 39 -3.60 0.51 4.93
N ARG A 40 -4.20 0.67 3.75
CA ARG A 40 -5.04 1.83 3.44
C ARG A 40 -6.22 1.93 4.39
N THR A 41 -6.98 0.85 4.59
CA THR A 41 -8.14 0.85 5.50
C THR A 41 -7.75 1.16 6.95
N ASP A 42 -6.58 0.70 7.39
CA ASP A 42 -6.05 1.01 8.73
C ASP A 42 -5.71 2.50 8.88
N LEU A 43 -5.19 3.11 7.82
CA LEU A 43 -4.85 4.53 7.77
C LEU A 43 -6.07 5.43 7.48
N GLU A 44 -7.06 4.93 6.75
CA GLU A 44 -8.32 5.59 6.37
C GLU A 44 -9.21 5.74 7.61
N GLY A 45 -8.97 6.83 8.37
CA GLY A 45 -9.65 7.11 9.64
C GLY A 45 -8.68 7.51 10.75
N GLN A 46 -7.38 7.20 10.62
CA GLN A 46 -6.34 7.62 11.57
C GLN A 46 -5.41 8.70 11.02
N ILE A 47 -5.30 8.86 9.69
CA ILE A 47 -4.28 9.72 9.07
C ILE A 47 -4.89 10.64 8.01
N VAL A 48 -4.43 11.90 7.97
CA VAL A 48 -4.80 12.88 6.94
C VAL A 48 -4.35 12.43 5.54
N PRO A 49 -5.15 12.65 4.48
CA PRO A 49 -4.90 12.15 3.13
C PRO A 49 -3.53 12.58 2.55
N GLU A 50 -2.98 13.71 3.00
CA GLU A 50 -1.67 14.21 2.58
C GLU A 50 -0.48 13.40 3.13
N ALA A 51 -0.61 12.79 4.32
CA ALA A 51 0.41 11.91 4.90
C ALA A 51 0.16 10.42 4.57
N MET A 52 -0.97 10.12 3.93
CA MET A 52 -1.40 8.77 3.59
C MET A 52 -0.41 8.05 2.69
N GLY A 53 0.09 8.72 1.64
CA GLY A 53 1.03 8.12 0.69
C GLY A 53 2.38 7.75 1.32
N GLU A 54 2.98 8.67 2.08
CA GLU A 54 4.23 8.39 2.79
C GLU A 54 4.06 7.31 3.87
N MET A 55 2.97 7.38 4.67
CA MET A 55 2.76 6.40 5.73
C MET A 55 2.44 5.02 5.18
N LEU A 56 1.65 4.93 4.10
CA LEU A 56 1.34 3.68 3.42
C LEU A 56 2.60 3.07 2.80
N HIS A 57 3.47 3.89 2.19
CA HIS A 57 4.76 3.43 1.69
C HIS A 57 5.66 2.88 2.80
N ARG A 58 5.75 3.60 3.93
CA ARG A 58 6.55 3.16 5.09
C ARG A 58 5.99 1.90 5.74
N LEU A 59 4.68 1.80 5.91
CA LEU A 59 4.01 0.66 6.54
C LEU A 59 4.07 -0.59 5.67
N ALA A 60 3.82 -0.44 4.36
CA ALA A 60 3.91 -1.53 3.40
C ALA A 60 5.34 -2.10 3.35
N ARG A 61 6.36 -1.23 3.27
CA ARG A 61 7.76 -1.67 3.33
C ARG A 61 8.09 -2.43 4.61
N PHE A 62 7.62 -1.93 5.76
CA PHE A 62 7.85 -2.59 7.05
C PHE A 62 7.14 -3.94 7.16
N ARG A 63 5.89 -4.06 6.69
CA ARG A 63 5.16 -5.33 6.64
C ARG A 63 5.85 -6.36 5.77
N VAL A 64 6.31 -5.97 4.58
CA VAL A 64 6.96 -6.94 3.69
C VAL A 64 8.32 -7.39 4.25
N LEU A 65 9.12 -6.48 4.80
CA LEU A 65 10.37 -6.85 5.47
C LEU A 65 10.11 -7.84 6.61
N ARG A 66 9.10 -7.58 7.46
CA ARG A 66 8.73 -8.49 8.55
C ARG A 66 8.31 -9.86 8.03
N THR A 67 7.50 -9.92 6.97
CA THR A 67 7.07 -11.20 6.37
C THR A 67 8.27 -11.97 5.81
N LEU A 68 9.27 -11.30 5.25
CA LEU A 68 10.49 -11.93 4.73
C LEU A 68 11.44 -12.42 5.82
N GLU A 69 11.52 -11.74 6.96
CA GLU A 69 12.34 -12.19 8.10
C GLU A 69 11.74 -13.42 8.81
N HIS A 70 10.43 -13.66 8.62
CA HIS A 70 9.69 -14.77 9.22
C HIS A 70 9.37 -15.92 8.25
N ALA A 71 9.82 -15.85 6.98
CA ALA A 71 9.56 -16.84 5.93
C ALA A 71 10.72 -17.83 5.74
#